data_AF-A0A834XSD4-F1
#
_entry.id   AF-A0A834XSD4-F1
#
_cell.length_a   1.000
_cell.length_b   1.000
_cell.length_c   1.000
_cell.angle_alpha   90.00
_cell.angle_beta   90.00
_cell.angle_gamma   90.00
#
_symmetry.space_group_name_H-M   'P 1'
#
loop_
_entity.id
_entity.type
_entity.pdbx_description
1 polymer ?
#
loop_
_entity_poly.entity_id
_entity_poly.type
_entity_poly.pdbx_seq_one_letter_code
_entity_poly.pdbx_strand_id
1 'polypeptide(L)'
;MYLTNIKHLTDTKYYRSVEEKNKLIDQGLASVVYIQSNCDTVNDRDSYISELMKYIKIDSYGSCLNNKKLPDNLKYNYIDNLDSHEFKMFVGQYKFTLAFENAVCHDYISEKLWRPLVVGSVPIYYGSPSFKDWLPNNHSAISVNDFSGPKQLAEFINYLSINDDQYKEYLSHKLLKNSIKNSKIINKFIKKSEIIFYDYVKLFECSVCEKLYDNKYQTLNIDHYNCPKPKSIFNNNTVLKNWWIDSWNYEKCLAKLMHKYVLNNSSINYDKFNNDKQKC
;
A
#
# COMPACT_ATOMS: atom_id res chain seq x y z
N MET A 1 -8.61 8.48 -1.67
CA MET A 1 -8.84 7.07 -2.04
C MET A 1 -8.30 6.91 -3.46
N TYR A 2 -7.25 6.11 -3.67
CA TYR A 2 -6.49 6.09 -4.93
C TYR A 2 -7.19 5.36 -6.08
N LEU A 3 -8.09 4.42 -5.76
CA LEU A 3 -9.02 3.87 -6.74
C LEU A 3 -10.22 4.81 -6.81
N THR A 4 -10.40 5.51 -7.94
CA THR A 4 -11.49 6.47 -8.17
C THR A 4 -12.72 5.82 -8.79
N ASN A 5 -12.53 4.74 -9.57
CA ASN A 5 -13.58 4.01 -10.24
C ASN A 5 -13.27 2.51 -10.23
N ILE A 6 -14.24 1.69 -9.82
CA ILE A 6 -14.11 0.22 -9.79
C ILE A 6 -13.77 -0.36 -11.16
N LYS A 7 -14.18 0.28 -12.27
CA LYS A 7 -13.84 -0.14 -13.63
C LYS A 7 -12.34 -0.19 -13.89
N HIS A 8 -11.52 0.60 -13.19
CA HIS A 8 -10.06 0.52 -13.33
C HIS A 8 -9.48 -0.84 -12.91
N LEU A 9 -10.19 -1.59 -12.05
CA LEU A 9 -9.77 -2.94 -11.68
C LEU A 9 -10.01 -3.94 -12.83
N THR A 10 -11.05 -3.76 -13.65
CA THR A 10 -11.36 -4.68 -14.76
C THR A 10 -10.83 -4.24 -16.12
N ASP A 11 -10.65 -2.94 -16.33
CA ASP A 11 -10.18 -2.35 -17.58
C ASP A 11 -8.75 -2.78 -17.94
N THR A 12 -8.47 -3.00 -19.23
CA THR A 12 -7.19 -3.53 -19.71
C THR A 12 -6.29 -2.47 -20.34
N LYS A 13 -6.58 -1.17 -20.20
CA LYS A 13 -5.82 -0.05 -20.81
C LYS A 13 -4.33 -0.09 -20.51
N TYR A 14 -3.95 -0.54 -19.32
CA TYR A 14 -2.55 -0.62 -18.87
C TYR A 14 -2.02 -2.05 -18.75
N TYR A 15 -2.88 -3.03 -19.02
CA TYR A 15 -2.55 -4.44 -18.89
C TYR A 15 -1.76 -4.90 -20.12
N ARG A 16 -0.64 -5.59 -19.88
CA ARG A 16 0.09 -6.34 -20.91
C ARG A 16 -0.17 -7.83 -20.75
N SER A 17 -0.29 -8.54 -21.86
CA SER A 17 -0.55 -9.98 -21.83
C SER A 17 0.59 -10.74 -21.14
N VAL A 18 0.32 -11.94 -20.66
CA VAL A 18 1.34 -12.77 -19.99
C VAL A 18 2.47 -13.09 -20.97
N GLU A 19 2.13 -13.31 -22.23
CA GLU A 19 3.05 -13.59 -23.32
C GLU A 19 3.96 -12.38 -23.62
N GLU A 20 3.43 -11.15 -23.57
CA GLU A 20 4.24 -9.92 -23.69
C GLU A 20 5.18 -9.74 -22.50
N LYS A 21 4.71 -10.03 -21.27
CA LYS A 21 5.54 -9.96 -20.07
C LYS A 21 6.68 -10.96 -20.12
N ASN A 22 6.42 -12.19 -20.57
CA ASN A 22 7.44 -13.23 -20.74
C ASN A 22 8.52 -12.79 -21.72
N LYS A 23 8.14 -12.23 -22.88
CA LYS A 23 9.11 -11.70 -23.86
C LYS A 23 10.02 -10.63 -23.26
N LEU A 24 9.48 -9.74 -22.43
CA LEU A 24 10.29 -8.71 -21.76
C LEU A 24 11.25 -9.33 -20.73
N ILE A 25 10.81 -10.35 -20.01
CA ILE A 25 11.66 -11.10 -19.07
C ILE A 25 12.80 -11.80 -19.82
N ASP A 26 12.52 -12.44 -20.95
CA ASP A 26 13.52 -13.08 -21.82
C ASP A 26 14.54 -12.07 -22.37
N GLN A 27 14.13 -10.82 -22.56
CA GLN A 27 14.98 -9.69 -22.96
C GLN A 27 15.77 -9.07 -21.78
N GLY A 28 15.65 -9.64 -20.58
CA GLY A 28 16.43 -9.25 -19.40
C GLY A 28 15.72 -8.33 -18.43
N LEU A 29 14.42 -8.05 -18.58
CA LEU A 29 13.60 -7.41 -17.54
C LEU A 29 13.47 -8.37 -16.34
N ALA A 30 13.50 -7.86 -15.11
CA ALA A 30 13.09 -8.68 -13.97
C ALA A 30 11.58 -8.97 -14.02
N SER A 31 11.13 -10.10 -13.49
CA SER A 31 9.69 -10.35 -13.34
C SER A 31 9.06 -9.50 -12.22
N VAL A 32 9.89 -9.00 -11.29
CA VAL A 32 9.50 -8.23 -10.10
C VAL A 32 10.06 -6.81 -10.17
N VAL A 33 9.22 -5.82 -9.85
CA VAL A 33 9.62 -4.42 -9.71
C VAL A 33 9.47 -3.89 -8.29
N TYR A 34 10.43 -3.09 -7.84
CA TYR A 34 10.38 -2.31 -6.60
C TYR A 34 10.54 -0.83 -6.91
N ILE A 35 9.53 -0.01 -6.61
CA ILE A 35 9.53 1.41 -6.98
C ILE A 35 9.22 2.26 -5.74
N GLN A 36 10.27 2.74 -5.05
CA GLN A 36 10.15 3.50 -3.81
C GLN A 36 11.19 4.62 -3.68
N SER A 37 10.79 5.75 -3.11
CA SER A 37 11.68 6.88 -2.83
C SER A 37 11.69 7.33 -1.37
N ASN A 38 10.79 6.81 -0.53
CA ASN A 38 10.86 6.99 0.92
C ASN A 38 11.59 5.77 1.51
N CYS A 39 12.86 5.95 1.85
CA CYS A 39 13.70 4.88 2.37
C CYS A 39 13.81 4.98 3.89
N ASP A 40 14.31 3.95 4.57
CA ASP A 40 14.34 3.88 6.04
C ASP A 40 12.94 4.06 6.63
N THR A 41 12.03 3.16 6.26
CA THR A 41 10.65 3.19 6.75
C THR A 41 10.52 2.47 8.10
N VAL A 42 9.47 2.82 8.84
CA VAL A 42 9.12 2.27 10.15
C VAL A 42 9.17 0.73 10.21
N ASN A 43 8.82 0.08 9.11
CA ASN A 43 8.74 -1.38 9.00
C ASN A 43 10.00 -2.05 8.43
N ASP A 44 11.08 -1.30 8.23
CA ASP A 44 12.37 -1.80 7.71
C ASP A 44 12.24 -2.61 6.41
N ARG A 45 11.34 -2.17 5.52
CA ARG A 45 11.05 -2.89 4.27
C ARG A 45 12.28 -3.03 3.38
N ASP A 46 13.15 -2.02 3.35
CA ASP A 46 14.30 -1.99 2.44
C ASP A 46 15.30 -3.11 2.77
N SER A 47 15.48 -3.42 4.05
CA SER A 47 16.30 -4.55 4.50
C SER A 47 15.71 -5.90 4.05
N TYR A 48 14.39 -6.06 4.14
CA TYR A 48 13.71 -7.26 3.62
C TYR A 48 13.85 -7.40 2.11
N ILE A 49 13.67 -6.30 1.36
CA ILE A 49 13.86 -6.32 -0.09
C ILE A 49 15.33 -6.62 -0.44
N SER A 50 16.30 -6.05 0.28
CA SER A 50 17.72 -6.35 0.10
C SER A 50 18.04 -7.83 0.31
N GLU A 51 17.45 -8.46 1.33
CA GLU A 51 17.58 -9.92 1.55
C GLU A 51 16.88 -10.72 0.44
N LEU A 52 15.68 -10.32 0.01
CA LEU A 52 14.95 -10.96 -1.08
C LEU A 52 15.75 -10.92 -2.40
N MET A 53 16.44 -9.82 -2.69
CA MET A 53 17.28 -9.63 -3.88
C MET A 53 18.43 -10.63 -3.99
N LYS A 54 18.80 -11.33 -2.90
CA LYS A 54 19.79 -12.42 -2.92
C LYS A 54 19.26 -13.69 -3.58
N TYR A 55 17.94 -13.87 -3.63
CA TYR A 55 17.29 -15.10 -4.11
C TYR A 55 16.53 -14.92 -5.43
N ILE A 56 16.19 -13.68 -5.80
CA ILE A 56 15.49 -13.36 -7.05
C ILE A 56 15.94 -12.00 -7.59
N LYS A 57 15.99 -11.87 -8.92
CA LYS A 57 16.27 -10.59 -9.57
C LYS A 57 15.08 -9.65 -9.41
N ILE A 58 15.35 -8.43 -8.92
CA ILE A 58 14.35 -7.37 -8.75
C ILE A 58 14.89 -6.11 -9.41
N ASP A 59 14.10 -5.52 -10.29
CA ASP A 59 14.42 -4.20 -10.84
C ASP A 59 13.90 -3.12 -9.88
N SER A 60 14.82 -2.36 -9.31
CA SER A 60 14.56 -1.36 -8.27
C SER A 60 14.80 0.06 -8.79
N TYR A 61 13.74 0.86 -8.73
CA TYR A 61 13.68 2.24 -9.17
C TYR A 61 13.30 3.18 -8.01
N GLY A 62 13.55 4.48 -8.20
CA GLY A 62 13.39 5.49 -7.17
C GLY A 62 14.68 5.69 -6.37
N SER A 63 14.57 6.18 -5.14
CA SER A 63 15.74 6.45 -4.30
C SER A 63 16.23 5.21 -3.54
N CYS A 64 15.34 4.25 -3.25
CA CYS A 64 15.65 3.11 -2.39
C CYS A 64 16.21 1.94 -3.19
N LEU A 65 17.34 1.37 -2.76
CA LEU A 65 18.12 0.29 -3.39
C LEU A 65 18.64 0.61 -4.83
N ASN A 66 17.79 1.18 -5.70
CA ASN A 66 18.14 1.90 -6.94
C ASN A 66 19.19 1.21 -7.83
N ASN A 67 18.94 -0.06 -8.17
CA ASN A 67 19.80 -0.82 -9.08
C ASN A 67 19.46 -0.59 -10.57
N LYS A 68 18.37 0.13 -10.86
CA LYS A 68 17.93 0.50 -12.21
C LYS A 68 17.54 1.97 -12.26
N LYS A 69 17.76 2.59 -13.43
CA LYS A 69 17.33 3.97 -13.70
C LYS A 69 16.03 3.97 -14.47
N LEU A 70 15.09 4.82 -14.04
CA LEU A 70 13.85 5.03 -14.78
C LEU A 70 14.17 5.54 -16.19
N PRO A 71 13.35 5.22 -17.20
CA PRO A 71 13.38 5.89 -18.50
C PRO A 71 13.31 7.41 -18.35
N ASP A 72 13.97 8.17 -19.23
CA ASP A 72 14.09 9.62 -19.11
C ASP A 72 12.74 10.35 -19.07
N ASN A 73 11.77 9.88 -19.85
CA ASN A 73 10.40 10.40 -19.86
C ASN A 73 9.64 10.18 -18.54
N LEU A 74 10.15 9.32 -17.64
CA LEU A 74 9.58 9.07 -16.32
C LEU A 74 10.41 9.66 -15.18
N LYS A 75 11.59 10.26 -15.46
CA LYS A 75 12.46 10.84 -14.42
C LYS A 75 11.97 12.20 -13.95
N TYR A 76 11.52 13.06 -14.87
CA TYR A 76 11.13 14.43 -14.54
C TYR A 76 9.84 14.44 -13.71
N ASN A 77 9.87 15.13 -12.56
CA ASN A 77 8.78 15.17 -11.58
C ASN A 77 8.16 13.78 -11.30
N TYR A 78 9.03 12.76 -11.21
CA TYR A 78 8.62 11.37 -11.06
C TYR A 78 7.56 11.17 -9.95
N ILE A 79 7.71 11.83 -8.80
CA ILE A 79 6.80 11.72 -7.66
C ILE A 79 5.38 12.17 -8.04
N ASP A 80 5.26 13.28 -8.77
CA ASP A 80 3.98 13.83 -9.21
C ASP A 80 3.36 12.98 -10.34
N ASN A 81 4.20 12.24 -11.07
CA ASN A 81 3.81 11.42 -12.21
C ASN A 81 3.56 9.93 -11.88
N LEU A 82 3.55 9.56 -10.59
CA LEU A 82 3.32 8.18 -10.12
C LEU A 82 1.93 7.60 -10.46
N ASP A 83 1.02 8.42 -10.99
CA ASP A 83 -0.29 8.02 -11.48
C ASP A 83 -0.50 8.30 -12.98
N SER A 84 0.54 8.76 -13.69
CA SER A 84 0.47 9.10 -15.11
C SER A 84 0.20 7.89 -16.00
N HIS A 85 -0.23 8.13 -17.24
CA HIS A 85 -0.48 7.07 -18.21
C HIS A 85 0.79 6.27 -18.50
N GLU A 86 1.90 6.96 -18.74
CA GLU A 86 3.21 6.41 -19.07
C GLU A 86 3.76 5.59 -17.91
N PHE A 87 3.61 6.08 -16.68
CA PHE A 87 4.06 5.36 -15.50
C PHE A 87 3.27 4.07 -15.29
N LYS A 88 1.95 4.10 -15.45
CA LYS A 88 1.10 2.90 -15.37
C LYS A 88 1.44 1.89 -16.48
N MET A 89 1.66 2.36 -17.71
CA MET A 89 2.12 1.51 -18.82
C MET A 89 3.48 0.87 -18.52
N PHE A 90 4.39 1.61 -17.88
CA PHE A 90 5.69 1.12 -17.47
C PHE A 90 5.60 0.02 -16.42
N VAL A 91 4.83 0.23 -15.34
CA VAL A 91 4.63 -0.76 -14.28
C VAL A 91 3.90 -2.01 -14.80
N GLY A 92 2.97 -1.84 -15.75
CA GLY A 92 2.23 -2.94 -16.39
C GLY A 92 3.10 -3.98 -17.10
N GLN A 93 4.37 -3.65 -17.41
CA GLN A 93 5.36 -4.56 -18.00
C GLN A 93 5.78 -5.69 -17.06
N TYR A 94 5.70 -5.48 -15.74
CA TYR A 94 6.17 -6.45 -14.75
C TYR A 94 5.07 -7.44 -14.37
N LYS A 95 5.45 -8.70 -14.14
CA LYS A 95 4.53 -9.69 -13.58
C LYS A 95 4.13 -9.34 -12.15
N PHE A 96 5.10 -8.93 -11.33
CA PHE A 96 4.89 -8.63 -9.91
C PHE A 96 5.37 -7.23 -9.53
N THR A 97 4.67 -6.60 -8.60
CA THR A 97 5.06 -5.33 -7.98
C THR A 97 5.17 -5.50 -6.48
N LEU A 98 6.31 -5.13 -5.90
CA LEU A 98 6.50 -5.10 -4.44
C LEU A 98 5.73 -3.92 -3.85
N ALA A 99 4.56 -4.21 -3.30
CA ALA A 99 3.57 -3.26 -2.78
C ALA A 99 3.71 -3.12 -1.25
N PHE A 100 4.88 -2.68 -0.79
CA PHE A 100 5.17 -2.54 0.64
C PHE A 100 4.80 -1.13 1.12
N GLU A 101 3.92 -1.04 2.12
CA GLU A 101 3.61 0.24 2.77
C GLU A 101 4.80 0.75 3.59
N ASN A 102 4.75 2.01 4.03
CA ASN A 102 5.79 2.59 4.89
C ASN A 102 5.66 2.12 6.35
N ALA A 103 4.48 1.62 6.74
CA ALA A 103 4.17 1.14 8.08
C ALA A 103 3.11 0.04 8.01
N VAL A 104 3.02 -0.78 9.05
CA VAL A 104 2.00 -1.82 9.22
C VAL A 104 0.96 -1.29 10.19
N CYS A 105 -0.12 -0.72 9.65
CA CYS A 105 -1.24 -0.20 10.44
C CYS A 105 -2.56 -0.73 9.89
N HIS A 106 -3.56 -0.96 10.74
CA HIS A 106 -4.90 -1.33 10.29
C HIS A 106 -5.45 -0.24 9.35
N ASP A 107 -6.10 -0.64 8.26
CA ASP A 107 -6.68 0.22 7.21
C ASP A 107 -5.72 1.18 6.47
N TYR A 108 -4.41 1.13 6.74
CA TYR A 108 -3.42 1.88 5.98
C TYR A 108 -3.11 1.19 4.64
N ILE A 109 -3.94 1.47 3.64
CA ILE A 109 -3.84 0.93 2.29
C ILE A 109 -3.75 2.09 1.31
N SER A 110 -2.64 2.18 0.60
CA SER A 110 -2.31 3.29 -0.29
C SER A 110 -2.37 2.88 -1.77
N GLU A 111 -1.94 3.78 -2.66
CA GLU A 111 -1.75 3.51 -4.08
C GLU A 111 -0.87 2.29 -4.35
N LYS A 112 -0.02 1.89 -3.40
CA LYS A 112 0.90 0.76 -3.55
C LYS A 112 0.17 -0.56 -3.77
N LEU A 113 -1.00 -0.75 -3.14
CA LEU A 113 -1.86 -1.90 -3.43
C LEU A 113 -2.65 -1.68 -4.73
N TRP A 114 -3.24 -0.50 -4.90
CA TRP A 114 -4.21 -0.27 -5.98
C TRP A 114 -3.57 -0.18 -7.38
N ARG A 115 -2.41 0.49 -7.51
CA ARG A 115 -1.72 0.65 -8.80
C ARG A 115 -1.41 -0.68 -9.48
N PRO A 116 -0.74 -1.67 -8.83
CA PRO A 116 -0.47 -2.96 -9.46
C PRO A 116 -1.76 -3.70 -9.86
N LEU A 117 -2.79 -3.70 -9.02
CA LEU A 117 -4.09 -4.28 -9.38
C LEU A 117 -4.69 -3.64 -10.63
N VAL A 118 -4.58 -2.31 -10.78
CA VAL A 118 -5.06 -1.54 -11.94
C VAL A 118 -4.26 -1.85 -13.20
N VAL A 119 -2.95 -2.02 -13.12
CA VAL A 119 -2.11 -2.30 -14.31
C VAL A 119 -1.97 -3.79 -14.62
N GLY A 120 -2.59 -4.66 -13.81
CA GLY A 120 -2.49 -6.11 -13.96
C GLY A 120 -1.08 -6.65 -13.69
N SER A 121 -0.36 -6.02 -12.75
CA SER A 121 0.83 -6.58 -12.10
C SER A 121 0.40 -7.11 -10.74
N VAL A 122 0.77 -8.33 -10.37
CA VAL A 122 0.32 -8.94 -9.11
C VAL A 122 1.05 -8.26 -7.93
N PRO A 123 0.33 -7.62 -7.00
CA PRO A 123 0.96 -7.05 -5.81
C PRO A 123 1.48 -8.13 -4.87
N ILE A 124 2.75 -8.01 -4.50
CA ILE A 124 3.35 -8.70 -3.34
C ILE A 124 3.28 -7.72 -2.18
N TYR A 125 2.33 -7.91 -1.27
CA TYR A 125 1.89 -6.91 -0.32
C TYR A 125 2.41 -7.15 1.10
N TYR A 126 2.89 -6.06 1.72
CA TYR A 126 3.21 -5.98 3.13
C TYR A 126 2.82 -4.59 3.68
N GLY A 127 1.89 -4.54 4.62
CA GLY A 127 1.26 -3.29 5.05
C GLY A 127 0.08 -3.57 5.96
N SER A 128 -1.09 -2.99 5.66
CA SER A 128 -2.29 -3.20 6.48
C SER A 128 -2.67 -4.68 6.60
N PRO A 129 -2.91 -5.21 7.82
CA PRO A 129 -3.48 -6.53 8.01
C PRO A 129 -4.87 -6.72 7.37
N SER A 130 -5.62 -5.62 7.18
CA SER A 130 -6.96 -5.65 6.59
C SER A 130 -6.97 -5.64 5.05
N PHE A 131 -5.81 -5.66 4.38
CA PHE A 131 -5.76 -5.49 2.91
C PHE A 131 -6.55 -6.54 2.13
N LYS A 132 -6.66 -7.78 2.64
CA LYS A 132 -7.44 -8.87 2.02
C LYS A 132 -8.92 -8.50 1.88
N ASP A 133 -9.45 -7.64 2.76
CA ASP A 133 -10.82 -7.11 2.70
C ASP A 133 -11.06 -6.18 1.50
N TRP A 134 -10.00 -5.72 0.85
CA TRP A 134 -10.03 -4.74 -0.22
C TRP A 134 -9.52 -5.29 -1.55
N LEU A 135 -9.30 -6.60 -1.66
CA LEU A 135 -8.93 -7.24 -2.91
C LEU A 135 -10.16 -7.48 -3.81
N PRO A 136 -10.02 -7.38 -5.15
CA PRO A 136 -11.10 -7.68 -6.09
C PRO A 136 -11.71 -9.07 -5.87
N ASN A 137 -10.85 -10.03 -5.54
CA ASN A 137 -11.17 -11.38 -5.10
C ASN A 137 -10.07 -11.90 -4.15
N ASN A 138 -10.28 -13.09 -3.57
CA ASN A 138 -9.38 -13.66 -2.55
C ASN A 138 -8.00 -14.08 -3.09
N HIS A 139 -7.76 -13.94 -4.40
CA HIS A 139 -6.55 -14.42 -5.06
C HIS A 139 -5.89 -13.36 -5.92
N SER A 140 -6.13 -12.05 -5.70
CA SER A 140 -5.53 -10.99 -6.55
C SER A 140 -4.20 -10.43 -6.04
N ALA A 141 -3.66 -10.95 -4.93
CA ALA A 141 -2.46 -10.45 -4.28
C ALA A 141 -1.73 -11.56 -3.50
N ILE A 142 -0.43 -11.41 -3.33
CA ILE A 142 0.42 -12.31 -2.53
C ILE A 142 0.72 -11.61 -1.20
N SER A 143 0.44 -12.23 -0.06
CA SER A 143 0.84 -11.67 1.24
C SER A 143 2.24 -12.12 1.59
N VAL A 144 3.12 -11.17 1.94
CA VAL A 144 4.47 -11.49 2.43
C VAL A 144 4.42 -12.31 3.73
N ASN A 145 3.39 -12.10 4.55
CA ASN A 145 3.20 -12.81 5.82
C ASN A 145 2.82 -14.30 5.66
N ASP A 146 2.47 -14.74 4.45
CA ASP A 146 2.15 -16.14 4.18
C ASP A 146 3.43 -17.00 4.01
N PHE A 147 4.62 -16.37 4.13
CA PHE A 147 5.93 -17.01 3.96
C PHE A 147 6.79 -16.88 5.23
N SER A 148 7.60 -17.90 5.49
CA SER A 148 8.57 -17.93 6.60
C SER A 148 9.73 -16.95 6.43
N GLY A 149 9.98 -16.46 5.21
CA GLY A 149 10.99 -15.45 4.94
C GLY A 149 11.25 -15.21 3.44
N PRO A 150 12.23 -14.35 3.11
CA PRO A 150 12.50 -13.91 1.74
C PRO A 150 12.80 -15.04 0.76
N LYS A 151 13.54 -16.07 1.20
CA LYS A 151 13.89 -17.22 0.35
C LYS A 151 12.65 -17.98 -0.13
N GLN A 152 11.74 -18.32 0.79
CA GLN A 152 10.52 -19.05 0.44
C GLN A 152 9.59 -18.20 -0.45
N LEU A 153 9.51 -16.89 -0.20
CA LEU A 153 8.80 -15.96 -1.06
C LEU A 153 9.42 -15.93 -2.48
N ALA A 154 10.75 -15.88 -2.60
CA ALA A 154 11.44 -15.91 -3.90
C ALA A 154 11.17 -17.20 -4.68
N GLU A 155 11.21 -18.36 -4.01
CA GLU A 155 10.88 -19.66 -4.61
C GLU A 155 9.46 -19.67 -5.17
N PHE A 156 8.50 -19.13 -4.41
CA PHE A 156 7.11 -19.01 -4.84
C PHE A 156 6.92 -18.05 -6.01
N ILE A 157 7.57 -16.88 -5.99
CA ILE A 157 7.52 -15.93 -7.11
C ILE A 157 8.12 -16.54 -8.37
N ASN A 158 9.26 -17.24 -8.26
CA ASN A 158 9.88 -17.93 -9.39
C ASN A 158 8.95 -19.01 -9.96
N TYR A 159 8.32 -19.81 -9.10
CA TYR A 159 7.31 -20.80 -9.50
C TYR A 159 6.18 -20.14 -10.30
N LEU A 160 5.56 -19.08 -9.79
CA LEU A 160 4.50 -18.38 -10.53
C LEU A 160 5.02 -17.71 -11.81
N SER A 161 6.26 -17.20 -11.80
CA SER A 161 6.84 -16.51 -12.95
C SER A 161 7.03 -17.43 -14.16
N ILE A 162 7.27 -18.73 -13.95
CA ILE A 162 7.44 -19.71 -15.03
C ILE A 162 6.15 -20.50 -15.35
N ASN A 163 5.17 -20.50 -14.45
CA ASN A 163 3.89 -21.18 -14.63
C ASN A 163 2.78 -20.17 -14.97
N ASP A 164 2.59 -19.90 -16.26
CA ASP A 164 1.68 -18.86 -16.73
C ASP A 164 0.22 -19.08 -16.30
N ASP A 165 -0.27 -20.31 -16.26
CA ASP A 165 -1.64 -20.60 -15.82
C ASP A 165 -1.85 -20.25 -14.35
N GLN A 166 -0.88 -20.62 -13.50
CA GLN A 166 -0.90 -20.28 -12.07
C GLN A 166 -0.79 -18.77 -11.85
N TYR A 167 0.02 -18.07 -12.64
CA TYR A 167 0.07 -16.61 -12.62
C TYR A 167 -1.26 -15.96 -13.07
N LYS A 168 -1.92 -16.51 -14.09
CA LYS A 168 -3.20 -16.00 -14.62
C LYS A 168 -4.34 -16.09 -13.59
N GLU A 169 -4.31 -17.04 -12.67
CA GLU A 169 -5.27 -17.12 -11.56
C GLU A 169 -5.31 -15.82 -10.73
N TYR A 170 -4.14 -15.19 -10.52
CA TYR A 170 -4.02 -13.91 -9.81
C TYR A 170 -4.56 -12.70 -10.57
N LEU A 171 -4.85 -12.86 -11.86
CA LEU A 171 -5.32 -11.83 -12.77
C LEU A 171 -6.78 -12.03 -13.18
N SER A 172 -7.52 -12.88 -12.49
CA SER A 172 -8.94 -13.14 -12.80
C SER A 172 -9.79 -11.87 -12.87
N HIS A 173 -9.47 -10.81 -12.10
CA HIS A 173 -10.14 -9.51 -12.18
C HIS A 173 -9.93 -8.78 -13.52
N LYS A 174 -8.83 -9.07 -14.23
CA LYS A 174 -8.52 -8.55 -15.57
C LYS A 174 -9.01 -9.48 -16.69
N LEU A 175 -8.92 -10.79 -16.49
CA LEU A 175 -9.10 -11.77 -17.56
C LEU A 175 -10.54 -12.24 -17.70
N LEU A 176 -11.33 -12.20 -16.62
CA LEU A 176 -12.68 -12.73 -16.58
C LEU A 176 -13.72 -11.60 -16.43
N LYS A 177 -14.86 -11.74 -17.10
CA LYS A 177 -16.01 -10.83 -16.93
C LYS A 177 -16.67 -11.04 -15.55
N ASN A 178 -17.17 -9.97 -14.94
CA ASN A 178 -17.89 -10.00 -13.64
C ASN A 178 -17.12 -10.71 -12.50
N SER A 179 -15.81 -10.54 -12.47
CA SER A 179 -14.88 -11.28 -11.62
C SER A 179 -14.58 -10.62 -10.26
N ILE A 180 -15.02 -9.37 -10.06
CA ILE A 180 -14.96 -8.71 -8.76
C ILE A 180 -16.07 -9.30 -7.89
N LYS A 181 -15.70 -10.09 -6.88
CA LYS A 181 -16.64 -10.74 -5.95
C LYS A 181 -16.76 -10.01 -4.62
N ASN A 182 -15.86 -9.06 -4.36
CA ASN A 182 -15.81 -8.35 -3.09
C ASN A 182 -16.92 -7.29 -2.97
N SER A 183 -17.93 -7.60 -2.14
CA SER A 183 -19.07 -6.73 -1.90
C SER A 183 -18.69 -5.41 -1.19
N LYS A 184 -17.64 -5.37 -0.37
CA LYS A 184 -17.17 -4.14 0.28
C LYS A 184 -16.73 -3.13 -0.77
N ILE A 185 -15.94 -3.55 -1.75
CA ILE A 185 -15.48 -2.70 -2.86
C ILE A 185 -16.68 -2.25 -3.69
N ILE A 186 -17.50 -3.21 -4.13
CA ILE A 186 -18.68 -2.93 -4.97
C ILE A 186 -19.58 -1.87 -4.29
N ASN A 187 -19.93 -2.08 -3.03
CA ASN A 187 -20.79 -1.15 -2.28
C ASN A 187 -20.14 0.23 -2.08
N LYS A 188 -18.81 0.28 -1.90
CA LYS A 188 -18.08 1.54 -1.73
C LYS A 188 -18.11 2.41 -2.98
N PHE A 189 -18.09 1.79 -4.16
CA PHE A 189 -18.09 2.50 -5.45
C PHE A 189 -19.48 2.72 -6.04
N ILE A 190 -20.47 1.86 -5.76
CA ILE A 190 -21.88 2.11 -6.12
C ILE A 190 -22.41 3.36 -5.40
N LYS A 191 -22.05 3.55 -4.13
CA LYS A 191 -22.52 4.70 -3.32
C LYS A 191 -21.81 6.03 -3.62
N LYS A 192 -20.76 6.02 -4.45
CA LYS A 192 -19.96 7.20 -4.78
C LYS A 192 -20.05 7.50 -6.27
N SER A 193 -21.24 7.82 -6.77
CA SER A 193 -21.37 8.52 -8.04
C SER A 193 -20.80 9.93 -7.89
N GLU A 194 -19.76 10.25 -8.66
CA GLU A 194 -19.22 11.59 -8.92
C GLU A 194 -18.92 12.45 -7.67
N ILE A 195 -17.78 12.19 -7.03
CA ILE A 195 -17.23 13.14 -6.05
C ILE A 195 -15.92 13.70 -6.61
N ILE A 196 -16.00 14.97 -6.99
CA ILE A 196 -14.87 15.79 -7.45
C ILE A 196 -13.86 15.90 -6.30
N PHE A 197 -12.58 15.63 -6.63
CA PHE A 197 -11.49 15.28 -5.71
C PHE A 197 -10.94 16.42 -4.84
N TYR A 198 -11.65 17.53 -4.65
CA TYR A 198 -11.03 18.75 -4.11
C TYR A 198 -11.27 19.07 -2.64
N ASP A 199 -12.16 18.37 -1.94
CA ASP A 199 -12.37 18.69 -0.51
C ASP A 199 -12.65 17.46 0.36
N TYR A 200 -11.57 16.74 0.70
CA TYR A 200 -11.61 15.62 1.63
C TYR A 200 -12.08 16.02 3.02
N VAL A 201 -11.82 17.27 3.42
CA VAL A 201 -12.24 17.81 4.73
C VAL A 201 -13.74 17.93 4.74
N LYS A 202 -14.32 18.61 3.74
CA LYS A 202 -15.78 18.74 3.61
C LYS A 202 -16.49 17.39 3.47
N LEU A 203 -15.92 16.43 2.73
CA LEU A 203 -16.48 15.09 2.65
C LEU A 203 -16.46 14.35 3.98
N PHE A 204 -15.40 14.51 4.75
CA PHE A 204 -15.30 13.96 6.09
C PHE A 204 -16.32 14.62 7.01
N GLU A 205 -16.39 15.95 7.03
CA GLU A 205 -17.36 16.73 7.82
C GLU A 205 -18.80 16.34 7.48
N CYS A 206 -19.17 16.28 6.20
CA CYS A 206 -20.49 15.82 5.77
C CYS A 206 -20.76 14.39 6.25
N SER A 207 -19.80 13.47 6.12
CA SER A 207 -19.99 12.09 6.58
C SER A 207 -20.16 11.99 8.10
N VAL A 208 -19.48 12.84 8.87
CA VAL A 208 -19.68 12.94 10.32
C VAL A 208 -21.07 13.48 10.62
N CYS A 209 -21.48 14.57 9.97
CA CYS A 209 -22.81 15.18 10.14
C CYS A 209 -23.94 14.21 9.80
N GLU A 210 -23.87 13.49 8.67
CA GLU A 210 -24.86 12.49 8.27
C GLU A 210 -24.99 11.38 9.33
N LYS A 211 -23.87 10.86 9.84
CA LYS A 211 -23.89 9.81 10.87
C LYS A 211 -24.45 10.29 12.20
N LEU A 212 -24.15 11.54 12.59
CA LEU A 212 -24.70 12.17 13.79
C LEU A 212 -26.22 12.39 13.63
N TYR A 213 -26.66 12.90 12.48
CA TYR A 213 -28.07 13.13 12.19
C TYR A 213 -28.89 11.84 12.20
N ASP A 214 -28.39 10.78 11.55
CA ASP A 214 -29.07 9.48 11.49
C ASP A 214 -29.04 8.69 12.82
N ASN A 215 -28.35 9.19 13.87
CA ASN A 215 -27.98 8.43 15.06
C ASN A 215 -27.31 7.07 14.75
N LYS A 216 -26.71 6.93 13.57
CA LYS A 216 -25.99 5.73 13.11
C LYS A 216 -24.51 5.88 13.36
N TYR A 217 -24.13 6.03 14.62
CA TYR A 217 -22.73 5.96 15.04
C TYR A 217 -22.46 4.65 15.77
N GLN A 218 -21.35 4.02 15.44
CA GLN A 218 -20.78 2.95 16.25
C GLN A 218 -19.77 3.59 17.20
N THR A 219 -19.77 3.17 18.46
CA THR A 219 -18.64 3.43 19.35
C THR A 219 -17.44 2.69 18.79
N LEU A 220 -16.54 3.43 18.14
CA LEU A 220 -15.28 2.89 17.68
C LEU A 220 -14.39 2.66 18.91
N ASN A 221 -13.81 1.48 19.02
CA ASN A 221 -12.78 1.25 20.02
C ASN A 221 -11.46 1.91 19.57
N ILE A 222 -10.52 2.05 20.51
CA ILE A 222 -9.22 2.69 20.25
C ILE A 222 -8.43 2.02 19.12
N ASP A 223 -8.74 0.75 18.81
CA ASP A 223 -8.08 -0.04 17.79
C ASP A 223 -8.41 0.44 16.36
N HIS A 224 -9.46 1.23 16.17
CA HIS A 224 -9.90 1.66 14.83
C HIS A 224 -8.90 2.60 14.12
N TYR A 225 -8.08 3.34 14.87
CA TYR A 225 -7.02 4.21 14.31
C TYR A 225 -5.64 3.92 14.91
N ASN A 226 -5.48 2.76 15.55
CA ASN A 226 -4.23 2.40 16.19
C ASN A 226 -3.23 1.91 15.14
N CYS A 227 -2.07 2.54 15.06
CA CYS A 227 -0.92 1.94 14.41
C CYS A 227 -0.02 1.29 15.49
N PRO A 228 0.16 -0.04 15.46
CA PRO A 228 0.94 -0.73 16.47
C PRO A 228 2.38 -0.22 16.50
N LYS A 229 3.04 -0.44 17.64
CA LYS A 229 4.47 -0.14 17.79
C LYS A 229 5.27 -0.82 16.67
N PRO A 230 6.25 -0.12 16.06
CA PRO A 230 7.05 -0.68 14.98
C PRO A 230 7.70 -2.01 15.38
N LYS A 231 7.68 -2.97 14.46
CA LYS A 231 8.30 -4.30 14.61
C LYS A 231 9.15 -4.59 13.39
N SER A 232 10.22 -5.35 13.58
CA SER A 232 11.00 -5.85 12.46
C SER A 232 10.17 -6.84 11.63
N ILE A 233 10.25 -6.70 10.31
CA ILE A 233 9.67 -7.64 9.35
C ILE A 233 10.32 -9.04 9.40
N PHE A 234 11.57 -9.15 9.85
CA PHE A 234 12.26 -10.44 9.97
C PHE A 234 11.91 -11.21 11.23
N ASN A 235 11.58 -10.50 12.32
CA ASN A 235 11.26 -11.14 13.59
C ASN A 235 10.38 -10.22 14.45
N ASN A 236 9.17 -10.71 14.74
CA ASN A 236 8.15 -10.02 15.54
C ASN A 236 8.62 -9.69 16.97
N ASN A 237 9.68 -10.36 17.46
CA ASN A 237 10.19 -10.20 18.83
C ASN A 237 11.39 -9.23 18.92
N THR A 238 11.99 -8.85 17.79
CA THR A 238 13.04 -7.82 17.79
C THR A 238 12.42 -6.45 17.66
N VAL A 239 12.43 -5.73 18.78
CA VAL A 239 12.20 -4.29 18.83
C VAL A 239 13.30 -3.62 18.00
N LEU A 240 12.92 -2.94 16.92
CA LEU A 240 13.85 -2.16 16.11
C LEU A 240 14.51 -1.10 17.00
N LYS A 241 15.80 -1.19 17.29
CA LYS A 241 16.52 -0.10 17.97
C LYS A 241 16.83 1.00 16.97
N ASN A 242 15.79 1.64 16.45
CA ASN A 242 15.90 2.77 15.53
C ASN A 242 15.08 3.95 16.04
N TRP A 243 15.40 5.13 15.49
CA TRP A 243 14.77 6.41 15.85
C TRP A 243 13.25 6.40 15.65
N TRP A 244 12.71 5.50 14.83
CA TRP A 244 11.27 5.31 14.65
C TRP A 244 10.55 4.87 15.92
N ILE A 245 11.20 4.12 16.81
CA ILE A 245 10.58 3.74 18.08
C ILE A 245 10.49 4.92 19.03
N ASP A 246 11.52 5.75 19.09
CA ASP A 246 11.53 6.95 19.92
C ASP A 246 10.50 7.94 19.40
N SER A 247 10.45 8.15 18.08
CA SER A 247 9.41 8.94 17.41
C SER A 247 8.01 8.41 17.70
N TRP A 248 7.79 7.10 17.62
CA TRP A 248 6.49 6.50 17.94
C TRP A 248 6.09 6.71 19.40
N ASN A 249 7.02 6.57 20.36
CA ASN A 249 6.74 6.80 21.77
C ASN A 249 6.36 8.28 22.02
N TYR A 250 7.11 9.19 21.41
CA TYR A 250 6.90 10.62 21.49
C TYR A 250 5.54 11.04 20.91
N GLU A 251 5.23 10.62 19.69
CA GLU A 251 3.95 10.92 19.03
C GLU A 251 2.76 10.30 19.77
N LYS A 252 2.94 9.10 20.34
CA LYS A 252 1.92 8.49 21.21
C LYS A 252 1.67 9.30 22.48
N CYS A 253 2.71 9.87 23.08
CA CYS A 253 2.53 10.78 24.21
C CYS A 253 1.81 12.07 23.79
N LEU A 254 2.22 12.67 22.67
CA LEU A 254 1.58 13.86 22.11
C LEU A 254 0.10 13.65 21.82
N ALA A 255 -0.27 12.51 21.23
CA ALA A 255 -1.67 12.17 20.98
C ALA A 255 -2.50 12.10 22.28
N LYS A 256 -1.94 11.52 23.35
CA LYS A 256 -2.59 11.49 24.68
C LYS A 256 -2.72 12.89 25.27
N LEU A 257 -1.70 13.73 25.13
CA LEU A 257 -1.72 15.12 25.58
C LEU A 257 -2.84 15.89 24.86
N MET A 258 -2.90 15.82 23.53
CA MET A 258 -3.96 16.43 22.73
C MET A 258 -5.35 15.93 23.14
N HIS A 259 -5.51 14.62 23.31
CA HIS A 259 -6.77 14.02 23.74
C HIS A 259 -7.25 14.59 25.09
N LYS A 260 -6.33 14.77 26.06
CA LYS A 260 -6.64 15.39 27.35
C LYS A 260 -7.13 16.83 27.22
N TYR A 261 -6.53 17.62 26.33
CA TYR A 261 -6.98 19.00 26.08
C TYR A 261 -8.39 19.03 25.49
N VAL A 262 -8.69 18.13 24.54
CA VAL A 262 -10.02 18.00 23.93
C VAL A 262 -11.06 17.60 24.97
N LEU A 263 -10.81 16.56 25.78
CA LEU A 263 -11.76 16.10 26.80
C LEU A 263 -12.04 17.15 27.88
N ASN A 264 -11.04 17.96 28.22
CA ASN A 264 -11.17 18.99 29.24
C ASN A 264 -11.74 20.31 28.70
N ASN A 265 -12.15 20.37 27.42
CA ASN A 265 -12.58 21.59 26.73
C ASN A 265 -11.64 22.78 26.98
N SER A 266 -10.34 22.50 27.08
CA SER A 266 -9.33 23.50 27.43
C SER A 266 -8.90 24.24 26.18
N SER A 267 -8.92 25.57 26.20
CA SER A 267 -8.31 26.35 25.13
C SER A 267 -6.82 26.03 25.03
N ILE A 268 -6.33 25.81 23.81
CA ILE A 268 -4.92 25.52 23.57
C ILE A 268 -4.13 26.83 23.69
N ASN A 269 -3.57 27.07 24.87
CA ASN A 269 -2.48 28.04 25.03
C ASN A 269 -1.19 27.39 24.52
N TYR A 270 -0.58 27.98 23.47
CA TYR A 270 0.60 27.42 22.80
C TYR A 270 1.79 27.24 23.73
N ASP A 271 2.09 28.20 24.61
CA ASP A 271 3.23 28.12 25.52
C ASP A 271 3.06 26.98 26.53
N LYS A 272 1.85 26.87 27.10
CA LYS A 272 1.52 25.77 28.02
C LYS A 272 1.57 24.42 27.31
N PHE A 273 1.02 24.32 26.11
CA PHE A 273 1.04 23.09 25.32
C PHE A 273 2.47 22.68 24.95
N ASN A 274 3.33 23.64 24.58
CA ASN A 274 4.73 23.40 24.29
C ASN A 274 5.51 22.93 25.53
N ASN A 275 5.25 23.50 26.70
CA ASN A 275 5.84 23.06 27.97
C ASN A 275 5.40 21.65 28.35
N ASP A 276 4.12 21.31 28.14
CA ASP A 276 3.63 19.96 28.40
C ASP A 276 4.16 18.94 27.38
N LYS A 277 4.35 19.36 26.12
CA LYS A 277 5.00 18.57 25.05
C LYS A 277 6.45 18.20 25.38
N GLN A 278 7.18 19.03 26.12
CA GLN A 278 8.55 18.70 26.56
C GLN A 278 8.62 17.55 27.57
N LYS A 279 7.49 17.16 28.18
CA LYS A 279 7.42 16.10 29.20
C LYS A 279 7.18 14.70 28.61
N CYS A 280 7.18 14.54 27.28
CA CYS A 280 6.68 13.35 26.57
C CYS A 280 7.67 12.19 26.35
#